data_AF-A0A1I5J044-F1
#
_entry.id   AF-A0A1I5J044-F1
#
_cell.length_a   1.000
_cell.length_b   1.000
_cell.length_c   1.000
_cell.angle_alpha   90.00
_cell.angle_beta   90.00
_cell.angle_gamma   90.00
#
_symmetry.space_group_name_H-M   'P 1'
#
loop_
_entity.id
_entity.type
_entity.pdbx_description
1 polymer ?
#
loop_
_entity_poly.entity_id
_entity_poly.type
_entity_poly.pdbx_seq_one_letter_code
_entity_poly.pdbx_strand_id
1 'polypeptide(L)'
;LSVDNLFVFLIIISSFKVPRADQQKVLLFGIVFSLIARTGFIFLGAALINSFAWVFYLFGLILIITAGNLLKPGDSESRPADNLIIRIAKRLFHTSDTYDGDKLFTVQDGRRVLTPMLLVMVAIGGTDILFALDSIPAIFGLTQNVYLVFTATAFSLLGLRQLYFLIDGLLDRLVYLSFGLAAILAFIGVKLVLHALHENNVPFINDGEPVPVVEISTGLSLTVILGVLVVTVIASLVSPKGRGQNAVSGARRHAAEYLDVEKDPERRAELYRKLQAEEAVIRGLPEKYRARIREEDRLMDLLRRAHAAHDAGTRSGSSPD
;
A
#
# COMPACT_ATOMS: atom_id res chain seq x y z
N LEU A 1 1.67 16.57 -5.12
CA LEU A 1 1.06 15.29 -4.68
C LEU A 1 1.82 14.79 -3.49
N SER A 2 1.10 14.27 -2.52
CA SER A 2 1.63 13.92 -1.23
C SER A 2 1.86 12.40 -1.22
N VAL A 3 3.00 11.96 -0.71
CA VAL A 3 3.45 10.54 -0.68
C VAL A 3 2.42 9.63 0.02
N ASP A 4 1.66 10.21 0.93
CA ASP A 4 0.45 9.71 1.60
C ASP A 4 -0.64 9.21 0.64
N ASN A 5 -0.88 9.85 -0.51
CA ASN A 5 -1.87 9.37 -1.48
C ASN A 5 -1.50 7.99 -2.04
N LEU A 6 -0.22 7.78 -2.32
CA LEU A 6 0.29 6.50 -2.80
C LEU A 6 0.12 5.39 -1.76
N PHE A 7 0.36 5.71 -0.49
CA PHE A 7 0.21 4.75 0.59
C PHE A 7 -1.22 4.26 0.73
N VAL A 8 -2.21 5.16 0.64
CA VAL A 8 -3.60 4.72 0.70
C VAL A 8 -4.00 3.91 -0.53
N PHE A 9 -3.48 4.25 -1.72
CA PHE A 9 -3.72 3.43 -2.92
C PHE A 9 -3.14 2.02 -2.75
N LEU A 10 -1.92 1.90 -2.23
CA LEU A 10 -1.29 0.62 -1.93
C LEU A 10 -2.10 -0.21 -0.93
N ILE A 11 -2.66 0.43 0.11
CA ILE A 11 -3.53 -0.24 1.08
C ILE A 11 -4.78 -0.76 0.40
N ILE A 12 -5.46 0.05 -0.40
CA ILE A 12 -6.68 -0.36 -1.09
C ILE A 12 -6.38 -1.53 -2.03
N ILE A 13 -5.37 -1.41 -2.90
CA ILE A 13 -5.00 -2.44 -3.87
C ILE A 13 -4.60 -3.75 -3.16
N SER A 14 -3.82 -3.64 -2.07
CA SER A 14 -3.44 -4.79 -1.25
C SER A 14 -4.62 -5.40 -0.50
N SER A 15 -5.57 -4.59 -0.03
CA SER A 15 -6.75 -5.02 0.72
C SER A 15 -7.69 -5.86 -0.14
N PHE A 16 -7.84 -5.47 -1.39
CA PHE A 16 -8.63 -6.21 -2.36
C PHE A 16 -7.85 -7.35 -3.03
N LYS A 17 -6.57 -7.55 -2.70
CA LYS A 17 -5.68 -8.55 -3.31
C LYS A 17 -5.69 -8.49 -4.85
N VAL A 18 -5.64 -7.27 -5.39
CA VAL A 18 -5.70 -7.06 -6.85
C VAL A 18 -4.50 -7.75 -7.53
N PRO A 19 -4.75 -8.62 -8.52
CA PRO A 19 -3.68 -9.30 -9.27
C PRO A 19 -2.69 -8.32 -9.88
N ARG A 20 -1.40 -8.69 -9.89
CA ARG A 20 -0.30 -7.85 -10.41
C ARG A 20 -0.54 -7.31 -11.83
N ALA A 21 -1.16 -8.10 -12.69
CA ALA A 21 -1.48 -7.73 -14.07
C ALA A 21 -2.50 -6.58 -14.16
N ASP A 22 -3.41 -6.48 -13.19
CA ASP A 22 -4.53 -5.53 -13.21
C ASP A 22 -4.26 -4.26 -12.41
N GLN A 23 -3.23 -4.26 -11.54
CA GLN A 23 -2.81 -3.08 -10.77
C GLN A 23 -2.52 -1.86 -11.67
N GLN A 24 -1.93 -2.08 -12.85
CA GLN A 24 -1.65 -1.00 -13.80
C GLN A 24 -2.92 -0.30 -14.29
N LYS A 25 -3.96 -1.08 -14.57
CA LYS A 25 -5.25 -0.56 -15.08
C LYS A 25 -5.95 0.24 -14.00
N VAL A 26 -5.96 -0.29 -12.77
CA VAL A 26 -6.50 0.40 -11.59
C VAL A 26 -5.80 1.73 -11.36
N LEU A 27 -4.47 1.74 -11.38
CA LEU A 27 -3.69 2.97 -11.18
C LEU A 27 -3.92 3.98 -12.30
N LEU A 28 -3.94 3.54 -13.56
CA LEU A 28 -4.20 4.42 -14.69
C LEU A 28 -5.58 5.06 -14.58
N PHE A 29 -6.61 4.27 -14.25
CA PHE A 29 -7.95 4.78 -14.00
C PHE A 29 -7.96 5.78 -12.85
N GLY A 30 -7.31 5.44 -11.73
CA GLY A 30 -7.19 6.32 -10.57
C GLY A 30 -6.53 7.65 -10.93
N ILE A 31 -5.47 7.65 -11.74
CA ILE A 31 -4.77 8.86 -12.22
C ILE A 31 -5.69 9.70 -13.11
N VAL A 32 -6.37 9.08 -14.09
CA VAL A 32 -7.26 9.79 -15.01
C VAL A 32 -8.44 10.41 -14.25
N PHE A 33 -9.08 9.61 -13.40
CA PHE A 33 -10.19 10.07 -12.56
C PHE A 33 -9.75 11.19 -11.60
N SER A 34 -8.60 11.01 -10.94
CA SER A 34 -7.99 12.02 -10.07
C SER A 34 -7.75 13.33 -10.80
N LEU A 35 -7.19 13.27 -12.01
CA LEU A 35 -6.94 14.46 -12.81
C LEU A 35 -8.24 15.19 -13.13
N ILE A 36 -9.29 14.47 -13.52
CA ILE A 36 -10.61 15.05 -13.79
C ILE A 36 -11.20 15.67 -12.52
N ALA A 37 -11.21 14.93 -11.41
CA ALA A 37 -11.79 15.37 -10.14
C ALA A 37 -11.07 16.61 -9.62
N ARG A 38 -9.73 16.61 -9.62
CA ARG A 38 -8.92 17.74 -9.19
C ARG A 38 -9.10 18.94 -10.10
N THR A 39 -9.17 18.74 -11.41
CA THR A 39 -9.47 19.82 -12.36
C THR A 39 -10.82 20.46 -12.03
N GLY A 40 -11.84 19.63 -11.77
CA GLY A 40 -13.16 20.09 -11.31
C GLY A 40 -13.05 20.91 -10.03
N PHE A 41 -12.39 20.43 -8.99
CA PHE A 41 -12.21 21.16 -7.73
C PHE A 41 -11.42 22.46 -7.89
N ILE A 42 -10.39 22.48 -8.73
CA ILE A 42 -9.60 23.68 -9.04
C ILE A 42 -10.49 24.76 -9.68
N PHE A 43 -11.33 24.39 -10.64
CA PHE A 43 -12.25 25.32 -11.31
C PHE A 43 -13.41 25.76 -10.42
N LEU A 44 -13.93 24.86 -9.60
CA LEU A 44 -14.98 25.19 -8.62
C LEU A 44 -14.44 26.07 -7.49
N GLY A 45 -13.12 26.06 -7.27
CA GLY A 45 -12.41 26.97 -6.37
C GLY A 45 -12.76 26.78 -4.89
N ALA A 46 -12.31 27.73 -4.07
CA ALA A 46 -12.52 27.73 -2.61
C ALA A 46 -14.01 27.78 -2.19
N ALA A 47 -14.93 28.11 -3.10
CA ALA A 47 -16.36 28.19 -2.84
C ALA A 47 -16.99 26.84 -2.45
N LEU A 48 -16.34 25.70 -2.77
CA LEU A 48 -16.82 24.39 -2.36
C LEU A 48 -16.53 24.07 -0.88
N ILE A 49 -15.45 24.61 -0.32
CA ILE A 49 -14.88 24.16 0.96
C ILE A 49 -15.90 24.32 2.10
N ASN A 50 -16.59 25.47 2.14
CA ASN A 50 -17.51 25.81 3.22
C ASN A 50 -18.79 24.94 3.26
N SER A 51 -19.10 24.22 2.17
CA SER A 51 -20.32 23.41 2.03
C SER A 51 -20.13 21.95 2.45
N PHE A 52 -18.88 21.49 2.60
CA PHE A 52 -18.54 20.08 2.73
C PHE A 52 -17.86 19.72 4.07
N ALA A 53 -17.92 20.56 5.11
CA ALA A 53 -17.36 20.23 6.42
C ALA A 53 -17.86 18.87 6.97
N TRP A 54 -19.13 18.54 6.75
CA TRP A 54 -19.73 17.25 7.13
C TRP A 54 -19.03 16.03 6.51
N VAL A 55 -18.48 16.19 5.31
CA VAL A 55 -17.76 15.15 4.57
C VAL A 55 -16.49 14.75 5.31
N PHE A 56 -15.75 15.72 5.83
CA PHE A 56 -14.53 15.46 6.58
C PHE A 56 -14.77 14.62 7.85
N TYR A 57 -15.91 14.79 8.54
CA TYR A 57 -16.28 13.93 9.68
C TYR A 57 -16.47 12.47 9.29
N LEU A 58 -17.29 12.22 8.26
CA LEU A 58 -17.58 10.86 7.78
C LEU A 58 -16.27 10.15 7.39
N PHE A 59 -15.39 10.86 6.68
CA PHE A 59 -14.15 10.28 6.18
C PHE A 59 -13.07 10.14 7.25
N GLY A 60 -12.93 11.12 8.15
CA GLY A 60 -12.04 11.00 9.30
C GLY A 60 -12.39 9.76 10.15
N LEU A 61 -13.69 9.50 10.35
CA LEU A 61 -14.16 8.29 11.02
C LEU A 61 -13.79 7.01 10.26
N ILE A 62 -14.01 6.96 8.95
CA ILE A 62 -13.64 5.81 8.11
C ILE A 62 -12.13 5.52 8.19
N LEU A 63 -11.28 6.55 8.14
CA LEU A 63 -9.83 6.41 8.23
C LEU A 63 -9.38 5.87 9.59
N ILE A 64 -9.96 6.39 10.69
CA ILE A 64 -9.67 5.90 12.05
C ILE A 64 -10.09 4.43 12.20
N ILE A 65 -11.27 4.05 11.70
CA ILE A 65 -11.73 2.66 11.70
C ILE A 65 -10.78 1.78 10.89
N THR A 66 -10.32 2.25 9.73
CA THR A 66 -9.39 1.53 8.87
C THR A 66 -8.03 1.34 9.55
N ALA A 67 -7.50 2.39 10.19
CA ALA A 67 -6.27 2.33 10.97
C ALA A 67 -6.36 1.30 12.11
N GLY A 68 -7.44 1.32 12.89
CA GLY A 68 -7.64 0.36 13.99
C GLY A 68 -7.75 -1.08 13.51
N ASN A 69 -8.37 -1.33 12.35
CA ASN A 69 -8.44 -2.67 11.79
C ASN A 69 -7.10 -3.14 11.20
N LEU A 70 -6.26 -2.24 10.70
CA LEU A 70 -4.93 -2.58 10.20
C LEU A 70 -3.98 -3.06 11.32
N LEU A 71 -4.26 -2.67 12.58
CA LEU A 71 -3.53 -3.10 13.77
C LEU A 71 -4.04 -4.41 14.38
N LYS A 72 -5.19 -4.94 13.94
CA LYS A 72 -5.71 -6.21 14.48
C LYS A 72 -4.79 -7.38 14.09
N PRO A 73 -4.39 -8.24 15.04
CA PRO A 73 -3.63 -9.46 14.73
C PRO A 73 -4.48 -10.39 13.86
N GLY A 74 -4.09 -10.55 12.59
CA GLY A 74 -4.54 -11.64 11.74
C GLY A 74 -3.37 -12.62 11.55
N ASP A 75 -3.66 -13.92 11.58
CA ASP A 75 -2.65 -14.97 11.38
C ASP A 75 -1.93 -14.82 10.03
N SER A 76 -0.67 -15.25 10.04
CA SER A 76 0.44 -14.90 9.14
C SER A 76 0.31 -15.25 7.66
N GLU A 77 -0.88 -15.55 7.13
CA GLU A 77 -1.09 -15.81 5.70
C GLU A 77 -2.17 -14.94 5.04
N SER A 78 -2.88 -14.08 5.78
CA SER A 78 -3.86 -13.16 5.20
C SER A 78 -3.74 -11.76 5.78
N ARG A 79 -3.44 -10.77 4.93
CA ARG A 79 -3.38 -9.37 5.32
C ARG A 79 -4.77 -8.96 5.91
N PRO A 80 -4.85 -8.38 7.12
CA PRO A 80 -6.12 -8.08 7.82
C PRO A 80 -7.11 -7.14 7.10
N ALA A 81 -6.69 -6.53 6.00
CA ALA A 81 -7.53 -5.67 5.18
C ALA A 81 -8.57 -6.46 4.35
N ASP A 82 -8.56 -7.80 4.40
CA ASP A 82 -9.46 -8.71 3.70
C ASP A 82 -10.95 -8.56 4.07
N ASN A 83 -11.31 -8.10 5.27
CA ASN A 83 -12.64 -8.39 5.83
C ASN A 83 -13.59 -7.21 5.97
N LEU A 84 -13.14 -5.95 5.81
CA LEU A 84 -14.00 -4.77 6.02
C LEU A 84 -14.38 -4.06 4.74
N ILE A 85 -13.42 -3.68 3.88
CA ILE A 85 -13.76 -2.95 2.65
C ILE A 85 -14.53 -3.88 1.70
N ILE A 86 -14.13 -5.14 1.60
CA ILE A 86 -14.89 -6.18 0.88
C ILE A 86 -16.27 -6.39 1.52
N ARG A 87 -16.41 -6.34 2.85
CA ARG A 87 -17.70 -6.56 3.53
C ARG A 87 -18.64 -5.35 3.43
N ILE A 88 -18.11 -4.12 3.49
CA ILE A 88 -18.87 -2.89 3.24
C ILE A 88 -19.27 -2.85 1.76
N ALA A 89 -18.35 -3.16 0.85
CA ALA A 89 -18.64 -3.18 -0.56
C ALA A 89 -19.65 -4.29 -0.93
N LYS A 90 -19.56 -5.49 -0.35
CA LYS A 90 -20.58 -6.55 -0.48
C LYS A 90 -21.94 -6.16 0.10
N ARG A 91 -21.94 -5.37 1.18
CA ARG A 91 -23.17 -4.92 1.86
C ARG A 91 -23.85 -3.75 1.12
N LEU A 92 -23.07 -2.88 0.47
CA LEU A 92 -23.59 -1.78 -0.35
C LEU A 92 -23.90 -2.21 -1.79
N PHE A 93 -23.11 -3.13 -2.34
CA PHE A 93 -23.17 -3.58 -3.73
C PHE A 93 -23.10 -5.11 -3.78
N HIS A 94 -24.17 -5.76 -4.26
CA HIS A 94 -24.12 -7.18 -4.61
C HIS A 94 -22.94 -7.40 -5.56
N THR A 95 -21.88 -8.04 -5.06
CA THR A 95 -20.59 -8.22 -5.75
C THR A 95 -20.23 -9.70 -5.83
N SER A 96 -19.70 -10.12 -6.98
CA SER A 96 -19.26 -11.50 -7.22
C SER A 96 -18.03 -11.83 -6.38
N ASP A 97 -17.95 -13.06 -5.86
CA ASP A 97 -16.82 -13.57 -5.08
C ASP A 97 -15.56 -13.84 -5.91
N THR A 98 -15.68 -13.88 -7.24
CA THR A 98 -14.58 -14.23 -8.15
C THR A 98 -14.15 -13.04 -9.02
N TYR A 99 -12.83 -12.81 -9.08
CA TYR A 99 -12.20 -11.91 -10.05
C TYR A 99 -12.33 -12.52 -11.44
N ASP A 100 -13.09 -11.85 -12.32
CA ASP A 100 -13.31 -12.25 -13.71
C ASP A 100 -12.41 -11.44 -14.65
N GLY A 101 -11.11 -11.46 -14.35
CA GLY A 101 -10.08 -10.66 -15.03
C GLY A 101 -10.29 -9.15 -14.86
N ASP A 102 -10.23 -8.42 -15.98
CA ASP A 102 -10.30 -6.96 -16.05
C ASP A 102 -11.70 -6.39 -16.30
N LYS A 103 -12.73 -7.25 -16.31
CA LYS A 103 -14.11 -6.82 -16.56
C LYS A 103 -14.64 -6.00 -15.39
N LEU A 104 -15.29 -4.87 -15.70
CA LEU A 104 -15.91 -3.99 -14.69
C LEU A 104 -17.28 -4.51 -14.20
N PHE A 105 -17.90 -5.36 -15.01
CA PHE A 105 -19.17 -6.02 -14.72
C PHE A 105 -19.05 -7.48 -15.10
N THR A 106 -19.46 -8.38 -14.21
CA THR A 106 -19.62 -9.80 -14.52
C THR A 106 -21.09 -10.18 -14.41
N VAL A 107 -21.48 -11.28 -15.05
CA VAL A 107 -22.82 -11.83 -14.93
C VAL A 107 -22.72 -13.09 -14.10
N GLN A 108 -23.30 -13.06 -12.91
CA GLN A 108 -23.41 -14.20 -12.01
C GLN A 108 -24.90 -14.45 -11.77
N ASP A 109 -25.35 -15.70 -11.92
CA ASP A 109 -26.75 -16.12 -11.79
C ASP A 109 -27.75 -15.28 -12.60
N GLY A 110 -27.38 -14.90 -13.83
CA GLY A 110 -28.25 -14.16 -14.75
C GLY A 110 -28.46 -12.67 -14.41
N ARG A 111 -27.77 -12.13 -13.39
CA ARG A 111 -27.80 -10.71 -13.03
C ARG A 111 -26.44 -10.06 -13.25
N ARG A 112 -26.41 -8.79 -13.64
CA ARG A 112 -25.17 -7.99 -13.71
C ARG A 112 -24.72 -7.66 -12.29
N VAL A 113 -23.50 -8.06 -11.97
CA VAL A 113 -22.90 -7.93 -10.64
C VAL A 113 -21.63 -7.08 -10.78
N LEU A 114 -21.39 -6.17 -9.83
CA LEU A 114 -20.15 -5.38 -9.85
C LEU A 114 -18.96 -6.30 -9.57
N THR A 115 -17.85 -6.10 -10.30
CA THR A 115 -16.62 -6.84 -10.01
C THR A 115 -15.84 -6.18 -8.87
N PRO A 116 -15.03 -6.95 -8.13
CA PRO A 116 -14.11 -6.40 -7.13
C PRO A 116 -13.18 -5.30 -7.70
N MET A 117 -12.81 -5.40 -8.98
CA MET A 117 -12.04 -4.37 -9.69
C MET A 117 -12.73 -3.00 -9.72
N LEU A 118 -14.03 -2.96 -10.03
CA LEU A 118 -14.78 -1.71 -10.06
C LEU A 118 -14.88 -1.08 -8.67
N LEU A 119 -15.04 -1.89 -7.62
CA LEU A 119 -15.03 -1.42 -6.24
C LEU A 119 -13.69 -0.78 -5.85
N VAL A 120 -12.58 -1.41 -6.24
CA VAL A 120 -11.22 -0.86 -6.03
C VAL A 120 -11.08 0.48 -6.72
N MET A 121 -11.52 0.57 -7.99
CA MET A 121 -11.44 1.79 -8.79
C MET A 121 -12.26 2.93 -8.17
N VAL A 122 -13.47 2.64 -7.68
CA VAL A 122 -14.30 3.61 -6.95
C VAL A 122 -13.66 4.02 -5.63
N ALA A 123 -13.09 3.07 -4.86
CA ALA A 123 -12.43 3.37 -3.59
C ALA A 123 -11.20 4.27 -3.79
N ILE A 124 -10.39 4.02 -4.81
CA ILE A 124 -9.22 4.85 -5.15
C ILE A 124 -9.65 6.24 -5.59
N GLY A 125 -10.60 6.33 -6.53
CA GLY A 125 -11.11 7.62 -7.00
C GLY A 125 -11.76 8.43 -5.88
N GLY A 126 -12.56 7.77 -5.05
CA GLY A 126 -13.17 8.35 -3.87
C GLY A 126 -12.12 8.88 -2.91
N THR A 127 -11.10 8.10 -2.57
CA THR A 127 -10.02 8.53 -1.66
C THR A 127 -9.24 9.73 -2.21
N ASP A 128 -8.93 9.78 -3.51
CA ASP A 128 -8.23 10.96 -4.07
C ASP A 128 -9.08 12.23 -3.99
N ILE A 129 -10.39 12.14 -4.21
CA ILE A 129 -11.30 13.26 -3.98
C ILE A 129 -11.15 13.79 -2.55
N LEU A 130 -11.05 12.91 -1.56
CA LEU A 130 -10.87 13.31 -0.15
C LEU A 130 -9.57 14.03 0.07
N PHE A 131 -8.48 13.49 -0.48
CA PHE A 131 -7.18 14.15 -0.38
C PHE A 131 -7.16 15.47 -1.13
N ALA A 132 -7.94 15.62 -2.20
CA ALA A 132 -8.11 16.90 -2.89
C ALA A 132 -8.77 17.95 -1.98
N LEU A 133 -9.70 17.56 -1.09
CA LEU A 133 -10.38 18.50 -0.19
C LEU A 133 -9.44 19.18 0.82
N ASP A 134 -8.37 18.51 1.28
CA ASP A 134 -7.35 19.12 2.17
C ASP A 134 -6.20 19.74 1.36
N SER A 135 -5.76 19.08 0.28
CA SER A 135 -4.59 19.53 -0.48
C SER A 135 -4.86 20.73 -1.40
N ILE A 136 -6.08 20.89 -1.93
CA ILE A 136 -6.40 22.01 -2.83
C ILE A 136 -6.44 23.35 -2.07
N PRO A 137 -7.14 23.48 -0.93
CA PRO A 137 -7.09 24.71 -0.14
C PRO A 137 -5.66 25.06 0.28
N ALA A 138 -4.88 24.07 0.70
CA ALA A 138 -3.48 24.27 1.06
C ALA A 138 -2.62 24.77 -0.11
N ILE A 139 -2.81 24.23 -1.32
CA ILE A 139 -2.09 24.69 -2.52
C ILE A 139 -2.51 26.12 -2.89
N PHE A 140 -3.81 26.44 -2.86
CA PHE A 140 -4.28 27.81 -3.09
C PHE A 140 -3.75 28.79 -2.04
N GLY A 141 -3.58 28.35 -0.79
CA GLY A 141 -2.91 29.14 0.25
C GLY A 141 -1.45 29.50 -0.06
N LEU A 142 -0.77 28.71 -0.88
CA LEU A 142 0.60 28.99 -1.35
C LEU A 142 0.65 29.79 -2.65
N THR A 143 -0.24 29.46 -3.60
CA THR A 143 -0.30 30.14 -4.89
C THR A 143 -1.72 30.20 -5.42
N GLN A 144 -2.12 31.41 -5.81
CA GLN A 144 -3.43 31.67 -6.42
C GLN A 144 -3.42 31.42 -7.94
N ASN A 145 -2.25 31.11 -8.51
CA ASN A 145 -2.14 30.87 -9.94
C ASN A 145 -2.65 29.47 -10.30
N VAL A 146 -3.90 29.41 -10.78
CA VAL A 146 -4.59 28.18 -11.21
C VAL A 146 -3.77 27.35 -12.20
N TYR A 147 -3.05 27.99 -13.12
CA TYR A 147 -2.20 27.28 -14.08
C TYR A 147 -1.05 26.54 -13.38
N LEU A 148 -0.41 27.16 -12.39
CA LEU A 148 0.62 26.51 -11.59
C LEU A 148 0.05 25.35 -10.75
N VAL A 149 -1.13 25.55 -10.14
CA VAL A 149 -1.83 24.52 -9.36
C VAL A 149 -2.16 23.30 -10.22
N PHE A 150 -2.80 23.53 -11.37
CA PHE A 150 -3.17 22.49 -12.31
C PHE A 150 -1.94 21.74 -12.83
N THR A 151 -0.94 22.48 -13.33
CA THR A 151 0.26 21.89 -13.94
C THR A 151 1.05 21.07 -12.91
N ALA A 152 1.29 21.61 -11.71
CA ALA A 152 1.99 20.90 -10.65
C ALA A 152 1.25 19.61 -10.23
N THR A 153 -0.07 19.67 -10.14
CA THR A 153 -0.90 18.52 -9.80
C THR A 153 -0.85 17.44 -10.89
N ALA A 154 -1.00 17.84 -12.16
CA ALA A 154 -0.97 16.93 -13.30
C ALA A 154 0.39 16.21 -13.41
N PHE A 155 1.51 16.95 -13.37
CA PHE A 155 2.84 16.34 -13.40
C PHE A 155 3.08 15.39 -12.22
N SER A 156 2.59 15.76 -11.04
CA SER A 156 2.78 14.95 -9.84
C SER A 156 1.95 13.66 -9.87
N LEU A 157 0.80 13.65 -10.54
CA LEU A 157 0.01 12.44 -10.82
C LEU A 157 0.65 11.55 -11.90
N LEU A 158 1.27 12.12 -12.93
CA LEU A 158 1.94 11.34 -13.98
C LEU A 158 3.10 10.49 -13.44
N GLY A 159 3.81 10.97 -12.42
CA GLY A 159 4.89 10.22 -11.75
C GLY A 159 4.40 9.10 -10.82
N LEU A 160 3.09 9.03 -10.54
CA LEU A 160 2.50 8.07 -9.59
C LEU A 160 2.70 6.62 -10.04
N ARG A 161 2.58 6.35 -11.34
CA ARG A 161 2.68 4.99 -11.89
C ARG A 161 4.05 4.38 -11.60
N GLN A 162 5.13 5.11 -11.86
CA GLN A 162 6.50 4.65 -11.63
C GLN A 162 6.79 4.54 -10.13
N LEU A 163 6.32 5.51 -9.34
CA LEU A 163 6.54 5.51 -7.90
C LEU A 163 5.79 4.36 -7.21
N TYR A 164 4.58 4.00 -7.66
CA TYR A 164 3.86 2.84 -7.17
C TYR A 164 4.69 1.56 -7.32
N PHE A 165 5.27 1.29 -8.49
CA PHE A 165 6.08 0.09 -8.70
C PHE A 165 7.32 0.04 -7.83
N LEU A 166 7.97 1.18 -7.64
CA LEU A 166 9.12 1.28 -6.75
C LEU A 166 8.71 0.98 -5.31
N ILE A 167 7.65 1.62 -4.83
CA ILE A 167 7.20 1.48 -3.44
C ILE A 167 6.66 0.08 -3.18
N ASP A 168 5.89 -0.49 -4.10
CA ASP A 168 5.36 -1.83 -3.98
C ASP A 168 6.46 -2.90 -3.77
N GLY A 169 7.55 -2.85 -4.54
CA GLY A 169 8.69 -3.74 -4.34
C GLY A 169 9.44 -3.47 -3.03
N LEU A 170 9.39 -2.25 -2.52
CA LEU A 170 9.88 -1.91 -1.18
C LEU A 170 8.94 -2.41 -0.07
N LEU A 171 7.62 -2.44 -0.30
CA LEU A 171 6.64 -2.86 0.70
C LEU A 171 6.85 -4.30 1.15
N ASP A 172 7.18 -5.20 0.22
CA ASP A 172 7.44 -6.61 0.55
C ASP A 172 8.67 -6.79 1.45
N ARG A 173 9.55 -5.79 1.54
CA ARG A 173 10.72 -5.76 2.42
C ARG A 173 10.47 -5.05 3.75
N LEU A 174 9.31 -4.39 3.91
CA LEU A 174 8.98 -3.55 5.05
C LEU A 174 7.96 -4.21 5.99
N VAL A 175 8.45 -4.95 6.98
CA VAL A 175 7.69 -5.75 7.95
C VAL A 175 6.73 -4.94 8.82
N TYR A 176 7.16 -3.75 9.22
CA TYR A 176 6.35 -2.87 10.08
C TYR A 176 5.55 -1.84 9.30
N LEU A 177 5.54 -1.95 7.98
CA LEU A 177 4.83 -1.02 7.12
C LEU A 177 3.37 -0.88 7.53
N SER A 178 2.66 -1.97 7.82
CA SER A 178 1.27 -1.93 8.26
C SER A 178 1.06 -1.09 9.52
N PHE A 179 2.03 -1.08 10.46
CA PHE A 179 1.97 -0.24 11.66
C PHE A 179 2.19 1.24 11.33
N GLY A 180 3.20 1.54 10.50
CA GLY A 180 3.44 2.91 10.03
C GLY A 180 2.24 3.47 9.26
N LEU A 181 1.65 2.66 8.41
CA LEU A 181 0.43 2.98 7.66
C LEU A 181 -0.76 3.24 8.58
N ALA A 182 -0.97 2.39 9.59
CA ALA A 182 -2.04 2.60 10.57
C ALA A 182 -1.86 3.90 11.33
N ALA A 183 -0.62 4.22 11.74
CA ALA A 183 -0.31 5.47 12.41
C ALA A 183 -0.58 6.70 11.52
N ILE A 184 -0.15 6.66 10.24
CA ILE A 184 -0.42 7.73 9.27
C ILE A 184 -1.94 7.89 9.04
N LEU A 185 -2.67 6.79 8.82
CA LEU A 185 -4.12 6.82 8.63
C LEU A 185 -4.87 7.37 9.84
N ALA A 186 -4.47 6.95 11.05
CA ALA A 186 -5.06 7.46 12.29
C ALA A 186 -4.77 8.96 12.43
N PHE A 187 -3.54 9.39 12.17
CA PHE A 187 -3.14 10.78 12.25
C PHE A 187 -3.91 11.66 11.25
N ILE A 188 -4.00 11.25 9.99
CA ILE A 188 -4.77 11.96 8.97
C ILE A 188 -6.26 11.96 9.34
N GLY A 189 -6.82 10.83 9.78
CA GLY A 189 -8.21 10.73 10.19
C GLY A 189 -8.54 11.70 11.33
N VAL A 190 -7.69 11.77 12.36
CA VAL A 190 -7.82 12.74 13.45
C VAL A 190 -7.70 14.17 12.93
N LYS A 191 -6.74 14.46 12.05
CA LYS A 191 -6.59 15.78 11.42
C LYS A 191 -7.86 16.20 10.68
N LEU A 192 -8.47 15.32 9.89
CA LEU A 192 -9.70 15.63 9.16
C LEU A 192 -10.87 15.92 10.09
N VAL A 193 -11.02 15.17 11.19
CA VAL A 193 -12.05 15.44 12.19
C VAL A 193 -11.81 16.78 12.89
N LEU A 194 -10.56 17.10 13.24
CA LEU A 194 -10.22 18.39 13.84
C LEU A 194 -10.49 19.55 12.87
N HIS A 195 -10.15 19.40 11.60
CA HIS A 195 -10.48 20.41 10.59
C HIS A 195 -11.99 20.61 10.45
N ALA A 196 -12.77 19.52 10.46
CA ALA A 196 -14.22 19.57 10.42
C ALA A 196 -14.85 20.23 11.66
N LEU A 197 -14.22 20.07 12.84
CA LEU A 197 -14.61 20.75 14.09
C LEU A 197 -14.31 22.24 14.07
N HIS A 198 -13.24 22.64 13.38
CA HIS A 198 -12.88 24.04 13.21
C HIS A 198 -13.83 24.74 12.23
N GLU A 199 -14.01 24.16 11.04
CA GLU A 199 -14.92 24.66 9.98
C GLU A 199 -16.38 24.23 10.23
N ASN A 200 -16.72 23.95 11.48
CA ASN A 200 -17.97 23.28 11.84
C ASN A 200 -19.17 24.12 11.42
N ASN A 201 -19.98 23.56 10.53
CA ASN A 201 -21.22 24.16 10.02
C ASN A 201 -22.43 23.24 10.22
N VAL A 202 -22.24 22.13 10.94
CA VAL A 202 -23.30 21.12 11.12
C VAL A 202 -24.13 21.44 12.37
N PRO A 203 -25.47 21.45 12.26
CA PRO A 203 -26.34 21.91 13.35
C PRO A 203 -26.37 20.98 14.58
N PHE A 204 -25.77 19.79 14.49
CA PHE A 204 -25.75 18.81 15.59
C PHE A 204 -24.46 18.85 16.43
N ILE A 205 -23.42 19.57 16.01
CA ILE A 205 -22.19 19.78 16.80
C ILE A 205 -22.09 21.28 17.09
N ASN A 206 -21.97 21.65 18.35
CA ASN A 206 -21.77 23.04 18.79
C ASN A 206 -22.74 24.05 18.14
N ASP A 207 -24.00 23.65 17.93
CA ASP A 207 -25.05 24.45 17.27
C ASP A 207 -24.68 25.00 15.87
N GLY A 208 -23.72 24.38 15.20
CA GLY A 208 -23.19 24.84 13.90
C GLY A 208 -22.15 25.96 14.00
N GLU A 209 -21.67 26.29 15.21
CA GLU A 209 -20.58 27.24 15.43
C GLU A 209 -19.21 26.53 15.40
N PRO A 210 -18.15 27.22 14.93
CA PRO A 210 -16.76 26.76 14.99
C PRO A 210 -16.34 26.37 16.42
N VAL A 211 -15.75 25.18 16.58
CA VAL A 211 -15.15 24.78 17.87
C VAL A 211 -13.68 25.22 17.87
N PRO A 212 -13.19 25.91 18.92
CA PRO A 212 -11.78 26.29 19.02
C PRO A 212 -10.92 25.05 19.30
N VAL A 213 -10.52 24.37 18.22
CA VAL A 213 -9.60 23.23 18.22
C VAL A 213 -8.24 23.64 17.68
N VAL A 214 -7.20 22.93 18.11
CA VAL A 214 -5.81 23.18 17.68
C VAL A 214 -5.67 22.84 16.19
N GLU A 215 -5.30 23.83 15.38
CA GLU A 215 -5.00 23.62 13.98
C GLU A 215 -3.67 22.87 13.81
N ILE A 216 -3.75 21.71 13.16
CA ILE A 216 -2.56 20.99 12.72
C ILE A 216 -2.12 21.61 11.39
N SER A 217 -1.07 22.44 11.44
CA SER A 217 -0.52 23.04 10.23
C SER A 217 -0.06 21.97 9.23
N THR A 218 -0.16 22.28 7.94
CA THR A 218 0.29 21.39 6.86
C THR A 218 1.76 20.99 7.03
N GLY A 219 2.60 21.93 7.49
CA GLY A 219 4.01 21.67 7.80
C GLY A 219 4.19 20.64 8.90
N LEU A 220 3.47 20.78 10.03
CA LEU A 220 3.52 19.81 11.13
C LEU A 220 3.04 18.43 10.67
N SER A 221 1.95 18.40 9.90
CA SER A 221 1.41 17.16 9.32
C SER A 221 2.44 16.44 8.44
N LEU A 222 3.11 17.18 7.55
CA LEU A 222 4.17 16.64 6.69
C LEU A 222 5.33 16.08 7.52
N THR A 223 5.77 16.80 8.56
CA THR A 223 6.85 16.35 9.43
C THR A 223 6.48 15.07 10.18
N VAL A 224 5.26 14.97 10.71
CA VAL A 224 4.78 13.77 11.41
C VAL A 224 4.71 12.58 10.44
N ILE A 225 4.12 12.75 9.27
CA ILE A 225 4.00 11.67 8.27
C ILE A 225 5.40 11.20 7.83
N LEU A 226 6.29 12.13 7.50
CA LEU A 226 7.67 11.80 7.12
C LEU A 226 8.42 11.11 8.26
N GLY A 227 8.27 11.59 9.49
CA GLY A 227 8.86 10.99 10.68
C GLY A 227 8.40 9.56 10.90
N VAL A 228 7.09 9.31 10.85
CA VAL A 228 6.52 7.96 10.99
C VAL A 228 7.05 7.04 9.88
N LEU A 229 7.14 7.52 8.65
CA LEU A 229 7.66 6.75 7.53
C LEU A 229 9.14 6.39 7.72
N VAL A 230 9.98 7.37 8.06
CA VAL A 230 11.41 7.15 8.31
C VAL A 230 11.60 6.16 9.46
N VAL A 231 10.89 6.34 10.58
CA VAL A 231 10.96 5.43 11.73
C VAL A 231 10.52 4.02 11.33
N THR A 232 9.43 3.88 10.57
CA THR A 232 8.92 2.59 10.12
C THR A 232 9.91 1.88 9.20
N VAL A 233 10.53 2.61 8.27
CA VAL A 233 11.54 2.08 7.36
C VAL A 233 12.77 1.63 8.15
N ILE A 234 13.32 2.47 9.02
CA ILE A 234 14.50 2.14 9.83
C ILE A 234 14.20 0.95 10.74
N ALA A 235 13.09 0.98 11.47
CA ALA A 235 12.68 -0.11 12.35
C ALA A 235 12.52 -1.42 11.58
N SER A 236 12.00 -1.35 10.35
CA SER A 236 11.86 -2.54 9.51
C SER A 236 13.19 -3.08 8.98
N LEU A 237 14.14 -2.23 8.61
CA LEU A 237 15.45 -2.65 8.11
C LEU A 237 16.37 -3.17 9.21
N VAL A 238 16.28 -2.60 10.41
CA VAL A 238 17.13 -2.98 11.55
C VAL A 238 16.57 -4.18 12.32
N SER A 239 15.26 -4.42 12.28
CA SER A 239 14.64 -5.50 13.05
C SER A 239 15.06 -6.91 12.60
N PRO A 240 15.30 -7.84 13.55
CA PRO A 240 15.55 -9.25 13.24
C PRO A 240 14.46 -9.89 12.37
N LYS A 241 13.19 -9.47 12.55
CA LYS A 241 12.07 -9.96 11.74
C LYS A 241 12.22 -9.51 10.27
N GLY A 242 12.67 -8.28 10.03
CA GLY A 242 12.91 -7.74 8.69
C GLY A 242 14.14 -8.30 8.00
N ARG A 243 15.24 -8.47 8.74
CA ARG A 243 16.40 -9.20 8.24
C ARG A 243 16.04 -10.63 7.84
N GLY A 244 15.21 -11.31 8.65
CA GLY A 244 14.75 -12.66 8.33
C GLY A 244 13.85 -12.74 7.10
N GLN A 245 12.85 -11.86 6.97
CA GLN A 245 11.99 -11.85 5.76
C GLN A 245 12.75 -11.49 4.48
N ASN A 246 13.69 -10.54 4.57
CA ASN A 246 14.54 -10.18 3.45
C ASN A 246 15.45 -11.36 3.05
N ALA A 247 16.06 -12.04 4.03
CA ALA A 247 16.92 -13.19 3.78
C ALA A 247 16.13 -14.37 3.20
N VAL A 248 14.93 -14.64 3.69
CA VAL A 248 14.03 -15.66 3.11
C VAL A 248 13.67 -15.33 1.66
N SER A 249 13.32 -14.08 1.38
CA SER A 249 12.96 -13.66 0.02
C SER A 249 14.16 -13.72 -0.93
N GLY A 250 15.35 -13.32 -0.45
CA GLY A 250 16.62 -13.45 -1.16
C GLY A 250 16.98 -14.91 -1.43
N ALA A 251 16.87 -15.77 -0.42
CA ALA A 251 17.12 -17.21 -0.52
C ALA A 251 16.18 -17.86 -1.55
N ARG A 252 14.88 -17.56 -1.51
CA ARG A 252 13.91 -18.06 -2.50
C ARG A 252 14.27 -17.65 -3.92
N ARG A 253 14.63 -16.38 -4.12
CA ARG A 253 15.02 -15.85 -5.44
C ARG A 253 16.30 -16.51 -5.94
N HIS A 254 17.36 -16.52 -5.14
CA HIS A 254 18.64 -17.06 -5.56
C HIS A 254 18.59 -18.58 -5.76
N ALA A 255 17.83 -19.32 -4.96
CA ALA A 255 17.64 -20.76 -5.17
C ALA A 255 16.83 -21.07 -6.43
N ALA A 256 15.78 -20.29 -6.74
CA ALA A 256 15.04 -20.45 -7.99
C ALA A 256 15.90 -20.12 -9.22
N GLU A 257 16.62 -18.99 -9.20
CA GLU A 257 17.52 -18.58 -10.28
C GLU A 257 18.68 -19.58 -10.44
N TYR A 258 19.22 -20.12 -9.34
CA TYR A 258 20.26 -21.14 -9.37
C TYR A 258 19.82 -22.44 -10.06
N LEU A 259 18.56 -22.85 -9.84
CA LEU A 259 17.99 -24.05 -10.46
C LEU A 259 17.68 -23.86 -11.95
N ASP A 260 17.50 -22.62 -12.40
CA ASP A 260 17.19 -22.27 -13.79
C ASP A 260 18.47 -22.10 -14.64
N VAL A 261 19.58 -21.69 -14.03
CA VAL A 261 20.87 -21.51 -14.71
C VAL A 261 21.59 -22.85 -14.88
N GLU A 262 21.48 -23.45 -16.07
CA GLU A 262 22.18 -24.71 -16.40
C GLU A 262 23.56 -24.53 -17.04
N LYS A 263 23.75 -23.49 -17.88
CA LYS A 263 24.87 -23.42 -18.84
C LYS A 263 26.01 -22.48 -18.45
N ASP A 264 25.87 -21.73 -17.36
CA ASP A 264 26.86 -20.76 -16.90
C ASP A 264 27.40 -21.14 -15.51
N PRO A 265 28.58 -21.78 -15.43
CA PRO A 265 29.14 -22.26 -14.17
C PRO A 265 29.57 -21.11 -13.24
N GLU A 266 30.04 -19.98 -13.78
CA GLU A 266 30.45 -18.83 -12.96
C GLU A 266 29.24 -18.17 -12.31
N ARG A 267 28.16 -17.97 -13.09
CA ARG A 267 26.90 -17.43 -12.57
C ARG A 267 26.24 -18.36 -11.56
N ARG A 268 26.27 -19.68 -11.77
CA ARG A 268 25.81 -20.68 -10.78
C ARG A 268 26.57 -20.54 -9.46
N ALA A 269 27.90 -20.43 -9.51
CA ALA A 269 28.73 -20.28 -8.32
C ALA A 269 28.48 -18.96 -7.59
N GLU A 270 28.24 -17.86 -8.32
CA GLU A 270 27.84 -16.57 -7.73
C GLU A 270 26.49 -16.67 -7.01
N LEU A 271 25.47 -17.23 -7.68
CA LEU A 271 24.13 -17.38 -7.11
C LEU A 271 24.12 -18.28 -5.88
N TYR A 272 24.90 -19.36 -5.90
CA TYR A 272 25.02 -20.25 -4.74
C TYR A 272 25.72 -19.58 -3.55
N ARG A 273 26.76 -18.78 -3.78
CA ARG A 273 27.39 -17.98 -2.70
C ARG A 273 26.41 -16.98 -2.09
N LYS A 274 25.60 -16.31 -2.92
CA LYS A 274 24.54 -15.41 -2.44
C LYS A 274 23.49 -16.18 -1.64
N LEU A 275 23.06 -17.35 -2.10
CA LEU A 275 22.13 -18.23 -1.39
C LEU A 275 22.67 -18.60 0.01
N GLN A 276 23.93 -19.03 0.10
CA GLN A 276 24.57 -19.37 1.37
C GLN A 276 24.66 -18.17 2.32
N ALA A 277 24.94 -16.97 1.81
CA ALA A 277 24.96 -15.76 2.62
C ALA A 277 23.58 -15.46 3.23
N GLU A 278 22.50 -15.61 2.45
CA GLU A 278 21.13 -15.44 2.96
C GLU A 278 20.78 -16.51 4.01
N GLU A 279 21.17 -17.77 3.79
CA GLU A 279 21.00 -18.82 4.79
C GLU A 279 21.78 -18.57 6.08
N ALA A 280 23.00 -18.02 5.99
CA ALA A 280 23.78 -17.66 7.17
C ALA A 280 23.07 -16.59 8.01
N VAL A 281 22.44 -15.61 7.34
CA VAL A 281 21.60 -14.61 8.00
C VAL A 281 20.41 -15.30 8.68
N ILE A 282 19.71 -16.22 8.00
CA ILE A 282 18.58 -16.98 8.57
C ILE A 282 19.01 -17.80 9.79
N ARG A 283 20.17 -18.46 9.73
CA ARG A 283 20.71 -19.27 10.84
C ARG A 283 21.07 -18.42 12.06
N GLY A 284 21.49 -17.17 11.85
CA GLY A 284 21.80 -16.20 12.90
C GLY A 284 20.58 -15.54 13.56
N LEU A 285 19.35 -15.80 13.09
CA LEU A 285 18.14 -15.25 13.68
C LEU A 285 17.79 -15.90 15.03
N PRO A 286 17.07 -15.18 15.92
CA PRO A 286 16.51 -15.77 17.13
C PRO A 286 15.59 -16.96 16.86
N GLU A 287 15.56 -17.93 17.77
CA GLU A 287 14.88 -19.23 17.56
C GLU A 287 13.41 -19.10 17.15
N LYS A 288 12.69 -18.15 17.76
CA LYS A 288 11.29 -17.84 17.43
C LYS A 288 11.07 -17.57 15.93
N TYR A 289 12.00 -16.90 15.27
CA TYR A 289 11.90 -16.58 13.84
C TYR A 289 12.34 -17.76 12.97
N ARG A 290 13.39 -18.49 13.38
CA ARG A 290 13.84 -19.70 12.69
C ARG A 290 12.80 -20.82 12.69
N ALA A 291 12.03 -20.96 13.77
CA ALA A 291 10.93 -21.90 13.84
C ALA A 291 9.85 -21.60 12.78
N ARG A 292 9.42 -20.33 12.68
CA ARG A 292 8.45 -19.90 11.65
C ARG A 292 8.92 -20.09 10.22
N ILE A 293 10.22 -19.92 9.96
CA ILE A 293 10.77 -20.12 8.60
C ILE A 293 10.82 -21.61 8.26
N ARG A 294 11.11 -22.48 9.24
CA ARG A 294 11.10 -23.94 9.04
C ARG A 294 9.71 -24.50 8.73
N GLU A 295 8.65 -23.81 9.15
CA GLU A 295 7.26 -24.17 8.84
C GLU A 295 6.88 -23.86 7.37
N GLU A 296 7.70 -23.11 6.61
CA GLU A 296 7.44 -22.81 5.20
C GLU A 296 7.92 -23.95 4.28
N ASP A 297 7.09 -24.99 4.10
CA ASP A 297 7.40 -26.19 3.30
C ASP A 297 7.97 -25.88 1.91
N ARG A 298 7.38 -24.90 1.21
CA ARG A 298 7.79 -24.52 -0.15
C ARG A 298 9.21 -23.97 -0.20
N LEU A 299 9.61 -23.19 0.80
CA LEU A 299 10.97 -22.65 0.88
C LEU A 299 11.96 -23.77 1.16
N MET A 300 11.63 -24.62 2.15
CA MET A 300 12.49 -25.74 2.54
C MET A 300 12.67 -26.77 1.42
N ASP A 301 11.66 -26.99 0.59
CA ASP A 301 11.77 -27.83 -0.62
C ASP A 301 12.70 -27.19 -1.67
N LEU A 302 12.51 -25.90 -1.95
CA LEU A 302 13.33 -25.17 -2.91
C LEU A 302 14.82 -25.18 -2.54
N LEU A 303 15.13 -24.93 -1.26
CA LEU A 303 16.49 -24.98 -0.72
C LEU A 303 17.10 -26.39 -0.84
N ARG A 304 16.36 -27.43 -0.46
CA ARG A 304 16.81 -28.82 -0.60
C ARG A 304 17.14 -29.15 -2.05
N ARG A 305 16.31 -28.74 -3.02
CA ARG A 305 16.56 -28.94 -4.44
C ARG A 305 17.81 -28.21 -4.92
N ALA A 306 18.01 -26.96 -4.51
CA ALA A 306 19.19 -26.19 -4.88
C ALA A 306 20.48 -26.82 -4.35
N HIS A 307 20.51 -27.28 -3.09
CA HIS A 307 21.67 -28.00 -2.54
C HIS A 307 21.92 -29.32 -3.24
N ALA A 308 20.89 -30.14 -3.47
CA ALA A 308 21.04 -31.41 -4.17
C ALA A 308 21.61 -31.22 -5.60
N ALA A 309 21.16 -30.19 -6.31
CA ALA A 309 21.68 -29.85 -7.63
C ALA A 309 23.13 -29.32 -7.60
N HIS A 310 23.54 -28.66 -6.51
CA HIS A 310 24.93 -28.28 -6.28
C HIS A 310 25.81 -29.50 -6.06
N ASP A 311 25.43 -30.36 -5.10
CA ASP A 311 26.19 -31.55 -4.72
C ASP A 311 26.35 -32.53 -5.88
N ALA A 312 25.33 -32.67 -6.73
CA ALA A 312 25.41 -33.48 -7.94
C ALA A 312 26.42 -32.92 -8.95
N GLY A 313 26.42 -31.59 -9.16
CA GLY A 313 27.34 -30.92 -10.08
C GLY A 313 28.80 -30.94 -9.61
N THR A 314 29.03 -30.84 -8.28
CA THR A 314 30.39 -30.97 -7.73
C THR A 314 30.94 -32.37 -7.87
N ARG A 315 30.09 -33.41 -7.77
CA ARG A 315 30.50 -34.82 -7.94
C ARG A 315 30.77 -35.18 -9.40
N SER A 316 30.05 -34.59 -10.36
CA SER A 316 30.30 -34.82 -11.79
C SER A 316 31.53 -34.08 -12.32
N GLY A 317 31.91 -32.94 -11.71
CA GLY A 317 33.12 -32.19 -12.04
C GLY A 317 34.40 -32.74 -11.38
N SER A 318 34.28 -33.71 -10.47
CA SER A 318 35.39 -34.33 -9.74
C SER A 318 35.71 -35.74 -10.21
N SER A 319 35.42 -36.10 -11.46
CA SER A 319 36.04 -37.28 -12.08
C SER A 319 37.53 -36.99 -12.28
N PRO A 320 38.45 -37.72 -11.61
CA PRO A 320 39.85 -37.72 -12.02
C PRO A 320 39.94 -38.33 -13.42
N ASP A 321 40.88 -37.81 -14.21
CA ASP A 321 41.28 -38.28 -15.55
C ASP A 321 41.27 -39.81 -15.74
#